data_AF-A0AAV4J266-F1
#
_entry.id   AF-A0AAV4J266-F1
#
_cell.length_a   1.000
_cell.length_b   1.000
_cell.length_c   1.000
_cell.angle_alpha   90.00
_cell.angle_beta   90.00
_cell.angle_gamma   90.00
#
_symmetry.space_group_name_H-M   'P 1'
#
loop_
_entity.id
_entity.type
_entity.pdbx_description
1 polymer ?
#
loop_
_entity_poly.entity_id
_entity_poly.type
_entity_poly.pdbx_seq_one_letter_code
_entity_poly.pdbx_strand_id
1 'polypeptide(L)'
;MDYGKHLYETKKQKAVAKKKQQQTQVKEVKFRPGTEEGDYQVKLRNLIRFLEEGNKAKVSLRYRGREMAHQELGMELLNRVEKDLEEVGVVEQRPKMEGRQLIMILGPRKKK
;
A
#
# COMPACT_ATOMS: atom_id res chain seq x y z
N MET A 1 -6.59 -44.20 -21.35
CA MET A 1 -6.45 -42.91 -20.63
C MET A 1 -5.60 -42.00 -21.49
N ASP A 2 -6.22 -41.07 -22.21
CA ASP A 2 -5.51 -40.13 -23.09
C ASP A 2 -4.75 -39.09 -22.28
N TYR A 3 -3.47 -39.36 -22.04
CA TYR A 3 -2.55 -38.48 -21.31
C TYR A 3 -2.53 -37.06 -21.87
N GLY A 4 -2.68 -36.91 -23.19
CA GLY A 4 -2.77 -35.61 -23.87
C GLY A 4 -4.03 -34.80 -23.49
N LYS A 5 -5.18 -35.47 -23.35
CA LYS A 5 -6.45 -34.82 -22.97
C LYS A 5 -6.40 -34.32 -21.52
N HIS A 6 -5.85 -35.14 -20.61
CA HIS A 6 -5.65 -34.77 -19.21
C HIS A 6 -4.68 -33.59 -19.02
N LEU A 7 -3.58 -33.54 -19.79
CA LEU A 7 -2.64 -32.42 -19.80
C LEU A 7 -3.29 -31.11 -20.27
N TYR A 8 -4.16 -31.17 -21.28
CA TYR A 8 -4.90 -30.02 -21.78
C TYR A 8 -5.88 -29.49 -20.73
N GLU A 9 -6.66 -30.37 -20.09
CA GLU A 9 -7.60 -29.99 -19.04
C GLU A 9 -6.89 -29.41 -17.82
N THR A 10 -5.76 -29.99 -17.40
CA THR A 10 -4.94 -29.47 -16.30
C THR A 10 -4.40 -28.07 -16.62
N LYS A 11 -3.89 -27.85 -17.84
CA LYS A 11 -3.43 -26.52 -18.28
C LYS A 11 -4.57 -25.51 -18.32
N LYS A 12 -5.74 -25.90 -18.82
CA LYS A 12 -6.94 -25.05 -18.86
C LYS A 12 -7.41 -24.68 -17.45
N GLN A 13 -7.45 -25.63 -16.52
CA GLN A 13 -7.78 -25.39 -15.11
C GLN A 13 -6.77 -24.45 -14.45
N LYS A 14 -5.47 -24.66 -14.64
CA LYS A 14 -4.41 -23.76 -14.13
C LYS A 14 -4.53 -22.34 -14.69
N ALA A 15 -4.85 -22.19 -15.98
CA ALA A 15 -5.05 -20.88 -16.60
C ALA A 15 -6.28 -20.15 -16.04
N VAL A 16 -7.39 -20.87 -15.83
CA VAL A 16 -8.60 -20.32 -15.20
C VAL A 16 -8.34 -19.94 -13.74
N ALA A 17 -7.63 -20.78 -12.97
CA ALA A 17 -7.24 -20.49 -11.60
C ALA A 17 -6.35 -19.23 -11.52
N LYS A 18 -5.35 -19.12 -12.40
CA LYS A 18 -4.46 -17.94 -12.46
C LYS A 18 -5.19 -16.66 -12.85
N LYS A 19 -6.20 -16.73 -13.72
CA LYS A 19 -7.07 -15.58 -14.06
C LYS A 19 -7.99 -15.15 -12.92
N LYS A 20 -8.47 -16.11 -12.12
CA LYS A 20 -9.34 -15.84 -10.96
C LYS A 20 -8.58 -15.33 -9.73
N GLN A 21 -7.25 -15.52 -9.68
CA GLN A 21 -6.43 -15.03 -8.58
C GLN A 21 -6.39 -13.49 -8.59
N GLN A 22 -6.96 -12.87 -7.57
CA GLN A 22 -6.90 -11.43 -7.38
C GLN A 22 -5.46 -11.02 -7.07
N GLN A 23 -4.85 -10.23 -7.97
CA GLN A 23 -3.48 -9.74 -7.78
C GLN A 23 -3.50 -8.53 -6.86
N THR A 24 -3.03 -8.71 -5.63
CA THR A 24 -2.75 -7.60 -4.72
C THR A 24 -1.58 -6.78 -5.27
N GLN A 25 -1.84 -5.55 -5.68
CA GLN A 25 -0.81 -4.62 -6.12
C GLN A 25 -0.37 -3.73 -4.96
N VAL A 26 0.86 -3.23 -5.04
CA VAL A 26 1.35 -2.17 -4.14
C VAL A 26 1.13 -0.83 -4.83
N LYS A 27 0.22 -0.01 -4.29
CA LYS A 27 -0.06 1.35 -4.76
C LYS A 27 0.72 2.34 -3.90
N GLU A 28 1.50 3.20 -4.53
CA GLU A 28 2.33 4.18 -3.83
C GLU A 28 1.64 5.55 -3.77
N VAL A 29 1.62 6.17 -2.58
CA VAL A 29 1.16 7.54 -2.36
C VAL A 29 2.29 8.37 -1.77
N LYS A 30 2.61 9.48 -2.43
CA LYS A 30 3.75 10.33 -2.11
C LYS A 30 3.32 11.55 -1.30
N PHE A 31 3.90 11.73 -0.12
CA PHE A 31 3.73 12.88 0.75
C PHE A 31 4.93 13.80 0.70
N ARG A 32 4.71 15.07 1.08
CA ARG A 32 5.75 16.07 1.26
C ARG A 32 5.67 16.60 2.70
N PRO A 33 6.81 17.01 3.29
CA PRO A 33 6.83 17.53 4.66
C PRO A 33 6.06 18.86 4.86
N GLY A 34 5.66 19.54 3.78
CA GLY A 34 4.77 20.71 3.81
C GLY A 34 3.38 20.44 3.21
N THR A 35 2.86 19.21 3.33
CA THR A 35 1.51 18.89 2.84
C THR A 35 0.46 19.67 3.64
N GLU A 36 -0.35 20.46 2.93
CA GLU A 36 -1.52 21.16 3.48
C GLU A 36 -2.67 20.18 3.77
N GLU A 37 -3.59 20.57 4.66
CA GLU A 37 -4.68 19.70 5.11
C GLU A 37 -5.60 19.22 3.97
N GLY A 38 -5.84 20.05 2.96
CA GLY A 38 -6.62 19.66 1.78
C GLY A 38 -5.93 18.56 0.95
N ASP A 39 -4.63 18.68 0.70
CA ASP A 39 -3.84 17.65 -0.01
C ASP A 39 -3.75 16.35 0.81
N TYR A 40 -3.67 16.48 2.14
CA TYR A 40 -3.71 15.35 3.06
C TYR A 40 -5.00 14.53 2.92
N GLN A 41 -6.17 15.19 2.99
CA GLN A 41 -7.47 14.53 2.92
C GLN A 41 -7.68 13.81 1.58
N VAL A 42 -7.25 14.42 0.47
CA VAL A 42 -7.33 13.78 -0.86
C VAL A 42 -6.49 12.51 -0.91
N LYS A 43 -5.27 12.55 -0.37
CA LYS A 43 -4.39 11.37 -0.31
C LYS A 43 -4.92 10.30 0.63
N LEU A 44 -5.49 10.69 1.77
CA LEU A 44 -6.11 9.77 2.72
C LEU A 44 -7.27 9.01 2.07
N ARG A 45 -8.15 9.71 1.34
CA ARG A 45 -9.25 9.08 0.61
C ARG A 45 -8.76 8.08 -0.44
N ASN A 46 -7.67 8.39 -1.12
CA ASN A 46 -7.05 7.46 -2.08
C ASN A 46 -6.44 6.24 -1.38
N LEU A 47 -5.81 6.42 -0.22
CA LEU A 47 -5.27 5.31 0.59
C LEU A 47 -6.39 4.37 1.05
N ILE A 48 -7.49 4.92 1.58
CA ILE A 48 -8.68 4.15 1.97
C ILE A 48 -9.18 3.32 0.79
N ARG A 49 -9.37 3.97 -0.37
CA ARG A 49 -9.82 3.28 -1.59
C ARG A 49 -8.90 2.12 -1.98
N PHE A 50 -7.59 2.30 -1.92
CA PHE A 50 -6.65 1.22 -2.26
C PHE A 50 -6.74 0.04 -1.29
N LEU A 51 -6.89 0.32 0.01
CA LEU A 51 -7.06 -0.71 1.02
C LEU A 51 -8.40 -1.44 0.87
N GLU A 52 -9.49 -0.72 0.56
CA GLU A 52 -10.80 -1.32 0.29
C GLU A 52 -10.81 -2.20 -0.97
N GLU A 53 -10.04 -1.83 -2.00
CA GLU A 53 -9.83 -2.64 -3.22
C GLU A 53 -8.96 -3.88 -2.97
N GLY A 54 -8.42 -4.07 -1.75
CA GLY A 54 -7.56 -5.20 -1.40
C GLY A 54 -6.11 -5.04 -1.86
N ASN A 55 -5.70 -3.83 -2.21
CA ASN A 55 -4.32 -3.49 -2.55
C ASN A 55 -3.53 -3.08 -1.30
N LYS A 56 -2.21 -3.24 -1.38
CA LYS A 56 -1.29 -2.71 -0.36
C LYS A 56 -1.03 -1.24 -0.68
N ALA A 57 -0.99 -0.40 0.34
CA ALA A 57 -0.71 1.01 0.23
C ALA A 57 0.71 1.29 0.76
N LYS A 58 1.60 1.77 -0.13
CA LYS A 58 2.93 2.25 0.24
C LYS A 58 2.87 3.77 0.39
N VAL A 59 3.04 4.26 1.60
CA VAL A 59 3.15 5.68 1.90
C VAL A 59 4.63 6.05 1.87
N SER A 60 5.02 6.98 1.01
CA SER A 60 6.39 7.46 0.93
C SER A 60 6.46 8.98 1.11
N LEU A 61 7.35 9.43 1.98
CA LEU A 61 7.63 10.84 2.20
C LEU A 61 9.08 11.10 1.80
N ARG A 62 9.31 12.07 0.92
CA ARG A 62 10.65 12.40 0.42
C ARG A 62 11.13 13.70 1.03
N TYR A 63 12.30 13.68 1.64
CA TYR A 63 12.97 14.87 2.14
C TYR A 63 13.89 15.47 1.08
N ARG A 64 13.93 16.80 0.95
CA ARG A 64 14.92 17.53 0.16
C ARG A 64 15.91 18.26 1.06
N GLY A 65 17.19 17.90 0.96
CA GLY A 65 18.30 18.65 1.56
C GLY A 65 18.13 18.93 3.05
N ARG A 66 17.84 20.20 3.38
CA ARG A 66 17.65 20.71 4.76
C ARG A 66 16.43 20.15 5.48
N GLU A 67 15.48 19.57 4.75
CA GLU A 67 14.27 18.97 5.34
C GLU A 67 14.57 17.68 6.12
N MET A 68 15.77 17.10 6.01
CA MET A 68 16.18 15.97 6.85
C MET A 68 16.27 16.32 8.34
N ALA A 69 16.31 17.62 8.70
CA ALA A 69 16.21 18.04 10.09
C ALA A 69 14.79 17.88 10.65
N HIS A 70 13.76 17.87 9.79
CA HIS A 70 12.35 17.76 10.16
C HIS A 70 11.83 16.32 10.00
N GLN A 71 12.61 15.35 10.48
CA GLN A 71 12.19 13.95 10.51
C GLN A 71 10.96 13.74 11.41
N GLU A 72 10.88 14.51 12.49
CA GLU A 72 9.77 14.48 13.45
C GLU A 72 8.44 14.79 12.76
N LEU A 73 8.38 15.84 11.91
CA LEU A 73 7.18 16.19 11.16
C LEU A 73 6.70 15.07 10.24
N GLY A 74 7.63 14.39 9.56
CA GLY A 74 7.27 13.26 8.70
C GLY A 74 6.79 12.05 9.50
N MET A 75 7.37 11.81 10.68
CA MET A 75 6.98 10.72 11.56
C MET A 75 5.62 10.99 12.21
N GLU A 76 5.34 12.21 12.64
CA GLU A 76 4.03 12.64 13.11
C GLU A 76 2.95 12.49 12.04
N LEU A 77 3.25 12.89 10.80
CA LEU A 77 2.32 12.72 9.68
C LEU A 77 2.01 11.25 9.42
N LEU A 78 3.01 10.36 9.46
CA LEU A 78 2.77 8.92 9.29
C LEU A 78 2.00 8.33 10.46
N ASN A 79 2.29 8.73 11.70
CA ASN A 79 1.52 8.31 12.87
C ASN A 79 0.05 8.77 12.78
N ARG A 80 -0.20 9.96 12.22
CA ARG A 80 -1.56 10.44 11.95
C ARG A 80 -2.25 9.56 10.89
N VAL A 81 -1.59 9.31 9.77
CA VAL A 81 -2.10 8.40 8.72
C VAL A 81 -2.37 7.00 9.25
N GLU A 82 -1.50 6.48 10.12
CA GLU A 82 -1.69 5.18 10.77
C GLU A 82 -2.98 5.14 11.59
N LYS A 83 -3.22 6.15 12.43
CA LYS A 83 -4.44 6.27 13.24
C LYS A 83 -5.69 6.40 12.38
N ASP A 84 -5.66 7.28 11.37
CA ASP A 84 -6.81 7.51 10.49
C ASP A 84 -7.13 6.27 9.61
N LEU A 85 -6.16 5.39 9.35
CA LEU A 85 -6.33 4.16 8.57
C LEU A 85 -6.46 2.90 9.41
N GLU A 86 -6.49 2.99 10.75
CA GLU A 86 -6.57 1.83 11.65
C GLU A 86 -7.84 0.99 11.43
N GLU A 87 -8.94 1.64 11.00
CA GLU A 87 -10.21 0.99 10.72
C GLU A 87 -10.17 0.12 9.44
N VAL A 88 -9.43 0.57 8.41
CA VAL A 88 -9.43 -0.04 7.06
C VAL A 88 -8.16 -0.82 6.71
N GLY A 89 -7.07 -0.56 7.43
CA GLY A 89 -5.73 -1.10 7.14
C GLY A 89 -5.05 -1.68 8.37
N VAL A 90 -4.01 -2.46 8.11
CA VAL A 90 -3.07 -2.97 9.14
C VAL A 90 -1.67 -2.58 8.71
N VAL A 91 -0.86 -2.08 9.65
CA VAL A 91 0.53 -1.75 9.39
C VAL A 91 1.32 -3.04 9.18
N GLU A 92 1.78 -3.27 7.95
CA GLU A 92 2.69 -4.38 7.63
C GLU A 92 4.15 -3.98 7.88
N GLN A 93 4.49 -2.73 7.56
CA GLN A 93 5.82 -2.18 7.78
C GLN A 93 5.70 -0.80 8.41
N ARG A 94 6.24 -0.69 9.64
CA ARG A 94 6.33 0.56 10.37
C ARG A 94 7.18 1.60 9.62
N PRO A 95 6.97 2.90 9.88
CA PRO A 95 7.77 3.97 9.30
C PRO A 95 9.28 3.71 9.45
N LYS A 96 9.98 3.57 8.32
CA LYS A 96 11.43 3.40 8.29
C LYS A 96 12.05 4.39 7.32
N MET A 97 13.16 4.98 7.75
CA MET A 97 13.98 5.80 6.87
C MET A 97 14.82 4.91 5.95
N GLU A 98 14.65 5.10 4.65
CA GLU A 98 15.43 4.51 3.59
C GLU A 98 16.12 5.64 2.81
N GLY A 99 17.33 5.99 3.24
CA GLY A 99 18.10 7.10 2.70
C GLY A 99 17.42 8.45 2.95
N ARG A 100 16.89 9.07 1.90
CA ARG A 100 16.19 10.37 1.95
C ARG A 100 14.66 10.24 1.90
N GLN A 101 14.16 9.03 2.10
CA GLN A 101 12.74 8.74 2.10
C GLN A 101 12.32 8.08 3.41
N LEU A 102 11.15 8.46 3.92
CA LEU A 102 10.48 7.76 5.00
C LEU A 102 9.36 6.95 4.37
N ILE A 103 9.37 5.64 4.59
CA ILE A 103 8.46 4.70 3.94
C ILE A 103 7.67 3.95 5.00
N MET A 104 6.38 3.78 4.75
CA MET A 104 5.47 2.94 5.53
C MET A 104 4.63 2.10 4.56
N ILE A 105 4.32 0.85 4.93
CA ILE A 105 3.47 -0.02 4.12
C ILE A 105 2.28 -0.46 4.97
N LEU A 106 1.09 -0.21 4.45
CA LEU A 106 -0.17 -0.66 5.00
C LEU A 106 -0.76 -1.76 4.11
N GLY A 107 -1.18 -2.84 4.73
CA GLY A 107 -1.96 -3.90 4.11
C GLY A 107 -3.45 -3.67 4.35
N PRO A 108 -4.32 -4.16 3.45
CA PRO A 108 -5.76 -4.08 3.64
C PRO A 108 -6.16 -4.95 4.83
N ARG A 109 -7.01 -4.42 5.73
CA ARG A 109 -7.58 -5.23 6.80
C ARG A 109 -8.57 -6.19 6.16
N LYS A 110 -8.31 -7.50 6.25
CA LYS A 110 -9.22 -8.51 5.70
C LYS A 110 -10.61 -8.28 6.32
N LYS A 111 -11.62 -7.98 5.50
CA LYS A 111 -13.02 -8.10 5.93
C LYS A 111 -13.21 -9.55 6.39
N LYS A 112 -13.52 -9.70 7.68
CA LYS A 112 -13.88 -10.98 8.29
C LYS A 112 -15.15 -11.52 7.64
#